data_AF-W5SXR5-F1
#
_entry.id   AF-W5SXR5-F1
#
_cell.length_a   1.000
_cell.length_b   1.000
_cell.length_c   1.000
_cell.angle_alpha   90.00
_cell.angle_beta   90.00
_cell.angle_gamma   90.00
#
_symmetry.space_group_name_H-M   'P 1'
#
loop_
_entity.id
_entity.type
_entity.pdbx_description
1 polymer ?
#
loop_
_entity_poly.entity_id
_entity_poly.type
_entity_poly.pdbx_seq_one_letter_code
_entity_poly.pdbx_strand_id
1 'polypeptide(L)'
;MMILKIFYLIGKMMMGTLCLKNLNKQGFTVSNAKWCLDLFLGFCKEDYEEAFECGITKINKKSLFVNKSFKLSMFLDRMLYFFNEVLSLGFSIEIA
;
A
#
# COMPACT_ATOMS: atom_id res chain seq x y z
N MET A 1 -6.14 -1.25 -13.87
CA MET A 1 -4.67 -1.36 -14.02
C MET A 1 -3.95 -1.48 -12.67
N MET A 2 -4.42 -0.82 -11.61
CA MET A 2 -3.89 -0.91 -10.23
C MET A 2 -3.91 -2.34 -9.63
N ILE A 3 -5.00 -3.09 -9.85
CA ILE A 3 -5.18 -4.48 -9.36
C ILE A 3 -4.06 -5.42 -9.86
N LEU A 4 -3.68 -5.36 -11.14
CA LEU A 4 -2.62 -6.22 -11.69
C LEU A 4 -1.25 -5.91 -11.07
N LYS A 5 -0.98 -4.62 -10.80
CA LYS A 5 0.26 -4.18 -10.14
C LYS A 5 0.29 -4.64 -8.67
N ILE A 6 -0.85 -4.60 -7.98
CA ILE A 6 -1.01 -5.13 -6.62
C ILE A 6 -0.69 -6.64 -6.56
N PHE A 7 -1.23 -7.45 -7.48
CA PHE A 7 -0.93 -8.89 -7.55
C PHE A 7 0.57 -9.17 -7.76
N TYR A 8 1.22 -8.41 -8.63
CA TYR A 8 2.65 -8.53 -8.89
C TYR A 8 3.49 -8.22 -7.64
N LEU A 9 3.16 -7.17 -6.89
CA LEU A 9 3.87 -6.80 -5.66
C LEU A 9 3.63 -7.78 -4.50
N ILE A 10 2.38 -8.25 -4.31
CA ILE A 10 2.06 -9.23 -3.27
C ILE A 10 2.82 -10.55 -3.52
N GLY A 11 2.88 -11.01 -4.78
CA GLY A 11 3.62 -12.24 -5.14
C GLY A 11 5.14 -12.15 -4.94
N LYS A 12 5.70 -10.93 -4.99
CA LYS A 12 7.15 -10.70 -4.84
C LYS A 12 7.58 -10.55 -3.37
N MET A 13 6.68 -10.11 -2.49
CA MET A 13 6.92 -10.04 -1.05
C MET A 13 6.54 -11.36 -0.37
N MET A 14 7.48 -12.31 -0.28
CA MET A 14 7.30 -13.60 0.45
C MET A 14 6.90 -13.43 1.94
N MET A 15 7.16 -12.26 2.54
CA MET A 15 6.70 -11.87 3.89
C MET A 15 5.31 -11.21 3.91
N GLY A 16 4.79 -10.81 2.74
CA GLY A 16 3.51 -10.13 2.59
C GLY A 16 2.33 -11.04 2.89
N THR A 17 2.40 -12.34 2.60
CA THR A 17 1.26 -13.27 2.70
C THR A 17 0.78 -13.48 4.14
N LEU A 18 1.69 -13.61 5.12
CA LEU A 18 1.31 -13.78 6.53
C LEU A 18 0.76 -12.47 7.13
N CYS A 19 1.40 -11.34 6.81
CA CYS A 19 0.97 -10.02 7.29
C CYS A 19 -0.35 -9.57 6.64
N LEU A 20 -0.59 -9.91 5.37
CA LEU A 20 -1.87 -9.69 4.69
C LEU A 20 -2.99 -10.52 5.31
N LYS A 21 -2.73 -11.77 5.66
CA LYS A 21 -3.70 -12.59 6.43
C LYS A 21 -4.04 -11.95 7.79
N ASN A 22 -3.04 -11.39 8.48
CA ASN A 22 -3.27 -10.67 9.73
C ASN A 22 -4.05 -9.37 9.51
N LEU A 23 -3.75 -8.61 8.46
CA LEU A 23 -4.55 -7.44 8.08
C LEU A 23 -5.99 -7.82 7.72
N ASN A 24 -6.20 -8.96 7.05
CA ASN A 24 -7.52 -9.44 6.68
C ASN A 24 -8.38 -9.78 7.90
N LYS A 25 -7.75 -10.26 8.98
CA LYS A 25 -8.41 -10.59 10.24
C LYS A 25 -8.60 -9.40 11.18
N GLN A 26 -7.63 -8.49 11.23
CA GLN A 26 -7.57 -7.40 12.23
C GLN A 26 -7.95 -6.02 11.67
N GLY A 27 -7.96 -5.85 10.35
CA GLY A 27 -8.09 -4.56 9.70
C GLY A 27 -6.88 -3.64 9.90
N PHE A 28 -7.02 -2.39 9.46
CA PHE A 28 -6.03 -1.34 9.72
C PHE A 28 -6.11 -0.90 11.18
N THR A 29 -4.99 -0.97 11.91
CA THR A 29 -4.91 -0.63 13.34
C THR A 29 -3.65 0.20 13.62
N VAL A 30 -3.60 0.90 14.76
CA VAL A 30 -2.41 1.64 15.17
C VAL A 30 -1.18 0.73 15.26
N SER A 31 -1.37 -0.51 15.74
CA SER A 31 -0.29 -1.49 15.90
C SER A 31 0.35 -1.92 14.57
N ASN A 32 -0.40 -1.90 13.46
CA ASN A 32 0.10 -2.25 12.13
C ASN A 32 0.33 -1.05 11.20
N ALA A 33 -0.06 0.16 11.61
CA ALA A 33 -0.01 1.37 10.77
C ALA A 33 1.37 1.65 10.16
N LYS A 34 2.45 1.46 10.92
CA LYS A 34 3.82 1.64 10.42
C LYS A 34 4.15 0.66 9.30
N TRP A 35 3.77 -0.61 9.47
CA TRP A 35 4.00 -1.63 8.45
C TRP A 35 3.15 -1.35 7.19
N CYS A 36 1.89 -0.94 7.38
CA CYS A 36 1.02 -0.54 6.27
C CYS A 36 1.64 0.62 5.47
N LEU A 37 2.17 1.62 6.18
CA LEU A 37 2.88 2.73 5.56
C LEU A 37 4.12 2.26 4.79
N ASP A 38 4.95 1.41 5.39
CA ASP A 38 6.16 0.89 4.73
C ASP A 38 5.82 0.12 3.44
N LEU A 39 4.73 -0.66 3.46
CA LEU A 39 4.28 -1.42 2.30
C LEU A 39 3.70 -0.51 1.20
N PHE A 40 2.87 0.48 1.57
CA PHE A 40 2.35 1.46 0.62
C PHE A 40 3.47 2.32 -0.01
N LEU A 41 4.46 2.74 0.77
CA LEU A 41 5.63 3.44 0.23
C LEU A 41 6.48 2.53 -0.68
N GLY A 42 6.56 1.23 -0.37
CA GLY A 42 7.13 0.23 -1.26
C GLY A 42 6.41 0.19 -2.61
N PHE A 43 5.08 0.22 -2.59
CA PHE A 43 4.25 0.30 -3.79
C PHE A 43 4.52 1.58 -4.59
N CYS A 44 4.45 2.75 -3.95
CA CYS A 44 4.75 4.04 -4.62
C CYS A 44 6.17 4.08 -5.21
N LYS A 45 7.13 3.33 -4.66
CA LYS A 45 8.49 3.27 -5.21
C LYS A 45 8.54 2.48 -6.53
N GLU A 46 7.69 1.47 -6.70
CA GLU A 46 7.59 0.68 -7.93
C GLU A 46 6.60 1.30 -8.94
N ASP A 47 5.57 2.02 -8.46
CA ASP A 47 4.57 2.68 -9.29
C ASP A 47 4.70 4.20 -9.29
N TYR A 48 5.40 4.73 -10.29
CA TYR A 48 5.64 6.16 -10.44
C TYR A 48 4.35 6.98 -10.56
N GLU A 49 3.30 6.43 -11.18
CA GLU A 49 2.00 7.12 -11.31
C GLU A 49 1.37 7.34 -9.93
N GLU A 50 1.36 6.31 -9.08
CA GLU A 50 0.81 6.43 -7.72
C GLU A 50 1.62 7.41 -6.87
N ALA A 51 2.96 7.33 -6.95
CA ALA A 51 3.82 8.30 -6.26
C ALA A 51 3.52 9.74 -6.71
N PHE A 52 3.38 9.95 -8.01
CA PHE A 52 3.08 11.26 -8.57
C PHE A 52 1.71 11.78 -8.13
N GLU A 53 0.68 10.94 -8.15
CA GLU A 53 -0.66 11.30 -7.67
C GLU A 53 -0.68 11.67 -6.18
N CYS A 54 0.14 11.00 -5.38
CA CYS A 54 0.36 11.36 -3.98
C CYS A 54 1.20 12.64 -3.79
N GLY A 55 1.78 13.21 -4.85
CA GLY A 55 2.71 14.34 -4.77
C GLY A 55 4.09 13.95 -4.22
N ILE A 56 4.44 12.66 -4.23
CA ILE A 56 5.73 12.12 -3.80
C ILE A 56 6.74 12.26 -4.93
N THR A 57 7.88 12.88 -4.64
CA THR A 57 8.97 13.06 -5.60
C THR A 57 10.12 12.10 -5.36
N LYS A 58 10.31 11.65 -4.11
CA LYS A 58 11.37 10.71 -3.76
C LYS A 58 11.08 9.98 -2.44
N ILE A 59 11.39 8.68 -2.40
CA ILE A 59 11.30 7.85 -1.20
C ILE A 59 12.72 7.37 -0.84
N ASN A 60 13.19 7.77 0.34
CA ASN A 60 14.41 7.24 0.95
C ASN A 60 14.06 6.34 2.13
N LYS A 61 15.04 5.59 2.65
CA LYS A 61 14.87 4.62 3.74
C LYS A 61 14.21 5.18 5.01
N LYS A 62 14.29 6.49 5.25
CA LYS A 62 13.75 7.16 6.46
C LYS A 62 13.03 8.48 6.17
N SER A 63 12.84 8.85 4.91
CA SER A 63 12.29 10.17 4.57
C SER A 63 11.52 10.16 3.27
N LEU A 64 10.44 10.95 3.25
CA LEU A 64 9.60 11.18 2.09
C LEU A 64 9.81 12.61 1.60
N PHE A 65 10.12 12.78 0.32
CA PHE A 65 10.17 14.09 -0.31
C PHE A 65 8.92 14.27 -1.15
N VAL A 66 8.31 15.45 -1.01
CA VAL A 66 6.99 15.74 -1.57
C VAL A 66 7.01 17.12 -2.25
N ASN A 67 6.12 17.31 -3.22
CA ASN A 67 5.92 18.59 -3.89
C ASN A 67 4.70 19.35 -3.34
N LYS A 68 4.41 20.52 -3.91
CA LYS A 68 3.28 21.38 -3.49
C LYS A 68 1.88 20.75 -3.62
N SER A 69 1.75 19.68 -4.41
CA SER A 69 0.49 18.97 -4.62
C SER A 69 0.23 17.94 -3.51
N PHE A 70 1.22 17.63 -2.66
CA PHE A 70 1.05 16.68 -1.57
C PHE A 70 0.03 17.19 -0.55
N LYS A 71 -0.95 16.34 -0.27
CA LYS A 71 -1.93 16.53 0.79
C LYS A 71 -1.96 15.28 1.65
N LEU A 72 -1.69 15.45 2.94
CA LEU A 72 -1.64 14.32 3.88
C LEU A 72 -2.97 13.54 3.90
N SER A 73 -4.11 14.23 3.82
CA SER A 73 -5.42 13.57 3.74
C SER A 73 -5.55 12.66 2.52
N MET A 74 -5.24 13.18 1.32
CA MET A 74 -5.28 12.39 0.08
C MET A 74 -4.31 11.21 0.12
N PHE A 75 -3.11 11.41 0.68
CA PHE A 75 -2.14 10.33 0.86
C PHE A 75 -2.70 9.21 1.74
N LEU A 76 -3.34 9.56 2.86
CA LEU A 76 -3.97 8.58 3.75
C LEU A 76 -5.17 7.90 3.08
N ASP A 77 -6.01 8.64 2.35
CA ASP A 77 -7.14 8.09 1.60
C ASP A 77 -6.68 7.06 0.55
N ARG A 78 -5.60 7.38 -0.17
CA ARG A 78 -4.99 6.47 -1.16
C ARG A 78 -4.40 5.23 -0.52
N MET A 79 -3.69 5.39 0.60
CA MET A 79 -3.18 4.26 1.37
C MET A 79 -4.32 3.34 1.84
N LEU A 80 -5.40 3.91 2.40
CA LEU A 80 -6.55 3.14 2.86
C LEU A 80 -7.26 2.45 1.68
N TYR A 81 -7.43 3.13 0.55
CA TYR A 81 -8.00 2.56 -0.66
C TYR A 81 -7.16 1.37 -1.17
N PHE A 82 -5.83 1.54 -1.24
CA PHE A 82 -4.92 0.47 -1.59
C PHE A 82 -5.13 -0.77 -0.70
N PHE A 83 -5.21 -0.60 0.62
CA PHE A 83 -5.44 -1.74 1.52
C PHE A 83 -6.84 -2.34 1.40
N ASN A 84 -7.88 -1.53 1.19
CA ASN A 84 -9.23 -2.05 0.96
C ASN A 84 -9.29 -2.92 -0.31
N GLU A 85 -8.65 -2.49 -1.40
CA GLU A 85 -8.56 -3.27 -2.64
C GLU A 85 -7.73 -4.54 -2.46
N VAL A 86 -6.61 -4.46 -1.74
CA VAL A 86 -5.78 -5.63 -1.43
C VAL A 86 -6.55 -6.66 -0.59
N LEU A 87 -7.31 -6.20 0.40
CA LEU A 87 -8.12 -7.06 1.26
C LEU A 87 -9.28 -7.71 0.50
N SER A 88 -10.00 -6.94 -0.33
CA SER A 88 -11.11 -7.47 -1.14
C SER A 88 -10.65 -8.56 -2.12
N LEU A 89 -9.44 -8.41 -2.67
CA LEU A 89 -8.81 -9.44 -3.51
C LEU A 89 -8.36 -10.66 -2.70
N GLY A 90 -7.82 -10.46 -1.50
CA GLY A 90 -7.45 -11.55 -0.58
C GLY A 90 -8.62 -12.46 -0.22
N PHE A 91 -9.81 -11.88 0.00
CA PHE A 91 -11.05 -12.64 0.20
C PHE A 91 -11.47 -13.47 -1.03
N SER A 92 -11.16 -13.02 -2.25
CA SER A 92 -11.56 -13.71 -3.47
C SER A 92 -10.72 -14.97 -3.74
N ILE A 93 -9.50 -15.03 -3.21
CA ILE A 93 -8.59 -16.18 -3.36
C ILE A 93 -8.90 -17.28 -2.33
N GLU A 94 -9.43 -16.94 -1.15
CA GLU A 94 -9.81 -17.94 -0.13
C GLU A 94 -11.15 -18.65 -0.44
N ILE A 95 -11.94 -18.14 -1.40
CA ILE A 95 -13.25 -18.69 -1.80
C ILE A 95 -13.15 -19.57 -3.07
N ALA A 96 -11.99 -19.61 -3.74
CA ALA A 96 -11.71 -20.46 -4.91
C ALA A 96 -10.91 -21.71 -4.55
#